data_AF-A8SDY2-F1
#
_entry.id   AF-A8SDY2-F1
#
_cell.length_a   1.000
_cell.length_b   1.000
_cell.length_c   1.000
_cell.angle_alpha   90.00
_cell.angle_beta   90.00
_cell.angle_gamma   90.00
#
_symmetry.space_group_name_H-M   'P 1'
#
loop_
_entity.id
_entity.type
_entity.pdbx_description
1 polymer ?
#
loop_
_entity_poly.entity_id
_entity_poly.type
_entity_poly.pdbx_seq_one_letter_code
_entity_poly.pdbx_strand_id
1 'polypeptide(L)'
;MKEEKIKVLALLPMELPKEVELDNTLEAMQNFVGGLIECIALSDTGSAVTLVCNDEGKLLGLPLNRPLWDGADVLAGPGFLAGCDNEGNLTSLPQSAMDFYKEKFRAFIIEI
;
A
#
# COMPACT_ATOMS: atom_id res chain seq x y z
N MET A 1 14.77 15.54 -3.05
CA MET A 1 13.77 16.35 -3.78
C MET A 1 12.59 15.44 -4.05
N LYS A 2 11.39 15.83 -3.64
CA LYS A 2 10.20 14.97 -3.74
C LYS A 2 9.90 14.65 -5.21
N GLU A 3 9.77 13.36 -5.53
CA GLU A 3 9.37 12.89 -6.87
C GLU A 3 7.96 13.40 -7.17
N GLU A 4 7.69 13.92 -8.38
CA GLU A 4 6.33 14.36 -8.76
C GLU A 4 5.35 13.18 -8.90
N LYS A 5 5.89 12.04 -9.35
CA LYS A 5 5.18 10.78 -9.49
C LYS A 5 6.01 9.64 -8.96
N ILE A 6 5.35 8.66 -8.37
CA ILE A 6 5.98 7.50 -7.76
C ILE A 6 5.41 6.21 -8.34
N LYS A 7 6.27 5.22 -8.55
CA LYS A 7 5.84 3.85 -8.85
C LYS A 7 5.52 3.12 -7.56
N VAL A 8 4.31 2.61 -7.45
CA VAL A 8 3.82 1.94 -6.24
C VAL A 8 3.29 0.56 -6.57
N LEU A 9 3.25 -0.31 -5.56
CA LEU A 9 2.52 -1.57 -5.66
C LEU A 9 1.09 -1.33 -5.19
N ALA A 10 0.16 -1.21 -6.13
CA ALA A 10 -1.26 -1.20 -5.87
C ALA A 10 -1.74 -2.57 -5.38
N LEU A 11 -2.56 -2.55 -4.33
CA LEU A 11 -3.11 -3.72 -3.72
C LEU A 11 -4.60 -3.47 -3.51
N LEU A 12 -5.40 -3.87 -4.50
CA LEU A 12 -6.85 -3.66 -4.56
C LEU A 12 -7.59 -4.92 -4.08
N PRO A 13 -8.76 -4.79 -3.43
CA PRO A 13 -9.53 -5.96 -3.01
C PRO A 13 -9.84 -6.89 -4.19
N MET A 14 -9.69 -8.19 -3.99
CA MET A 14 -9.97 -9.24 -4.99
C MET A 14 -9.12 -9.18 -6.28
N GLU A 15 -8.05 -8.39 -6.29
CA GLU A 15 -7.13 -8.29 -7.43
C GLU A 15 -5.71 -8.67 -7.04
N LEU A 16 -4.96 -9.22 -8.01
CA LEU A 16 -3.53 -9.41 -7.83
C LEU A 16 -2.81 -8.07 -7.65
N PRO A 17 -1.68 -8.03 -6.91
CA PRO A 17 -0.85 -6.84 -6.81
C PRO A 17 -0.42 -6.31 -8.18
N LYS A 18 -0.52 -4.99 -8.40
CA LYS A 18 -0.20 -4.35 -9.67
C LYS A 18 0.76 -3.19 -9.48
N GLU A 19 1.72 -3.07 -10.37
CA GLU A 19 2.55 -1.88 -10.43
C GLU A 19 1.78 -0.75 -11.11
N VAL A 20 1.70 0.41 -10.46
CA VAL A 20 1.03 1.59 -10.99
C VAL A 20 1.86 2.83 -10.72
N GLU A 21 1.66 3.85 -11.54
CA GLU A 21 2.23 5.19 -11.33
C GLU A 21 1.17 6.07 -10.65
N LEU A 22 1.56 6.77 -9.58
CA LEU A 22 0.69 7.63 -8.79
C LEU A 22 1.32 9.02 -8.66
N ASP A 23 0.51 10.07 -8.79
CA ASP A 23 0.98 11.42 -8.46
C ASP A 23 1.33 11.49 -6.97
N ASN A 24 2.49 12.07 -6.64
CA ASN A 24 3.00 12.14 -5.27
C ASN A 24 2.37 13.30 -4.49
N THR A 25 1.04 13.39 -4.53
CA THR A 25 0.26 14.41 -3.83
C THR A 25 -0.66 13.72 -2.82
N LEU A 26 -0.96 14.41 -1.71
CA LEU A 26 -1.88 13.87 -0.70
C LEU A 26 -3.26 13.58 -1.30
N GLU A 27 -3.76 14.46 -2.18
CA GLU A 27 -5.04 14.30 -2.86
C GLU A 27 -5.09 13.01 -3.70
N ALA A 28 -4.06 12.73 -4.49
CA ALA A 28 -4.00 11.50 -5.27
C ALA A 28 -3.98 10.24 -4.38
N MET A 29 -3.26 10.28 -3.27
CA MET A 29 -3.20 9.18 -2.30
C MET A 29 -4.55 8.95 -1.61
N GLN A 30 -5.21 10.01 -1.17
CA GLN A 30 -6.54 9.95 -0.56
C GLN A 30 -7.60 9.44 -1.54
N ASN A 31 -7.56 9.91 -2.79
CA ASN A 31 -8.43 9.40 -3.85
C ASN A 31 -8.18 7.91 -4.13
N PHE A 32 -6.92 7.47 -4.10
CA PHE A 32 -6.57 6.07 -4.33
C PHE A 32 -7.11 5.16 -3.22
N VAL A 33 -6.93 5.52 -1.94
CA VAL A 33 -7.39 4.69 -0.80
C VAL A 33 -8.88 4.91 -0.45
N GLY A 34 -9.50 5.95 -1.02
CA GLY A 34 -10.91 6.28 -0.83
C GLY A 34 -11.21 6.97 0.51
N GLY A 35 -10.30 7.80 1.04
CA GLY A 35 -10.51 8.49 2.32
C GLY A 35 -9.23 9.07 2.94
N LEU A 36 -9.26 9.27 4.26
CA LEU A 36 -8.08 9.65 5.02
C LEU A 36 -7.02 8.55 4.94
N ILE A 37 -5.76 8.96 4.86
CA ILE A 37 -4.65 8.02 4.73
C ILE A 37 -4.03 7.72 6.10
N GLU A 38 -3.68 6.46 6.29
CA GLU A 38 -2.75 6.00 7.32
C GLU A 38 -1.48 5.49 6.63
N CYS A 39 -0.32 5.80 7.19
CA CYS A 39 1.00 5.35 6.71
C CYS A 39 1.61 4.38 7.73
N ILE A 40 1.83 3.13 7.30
CA ILE A 40 2.31 2.05 8.14
C ILE A 40 3.65 1.55 7.60
N ALA A 41 4.71 1.63 8.40
CA ALA A 41 6.02 1.12 8.02
C ALA A 41 6.04 -0.41 8.00
N LEU A 42 6.58 -1.00 6.93
CA LEU A 42 6.81 -2.43 6.80
C LEU A 42 8.32 -2.73 6.90
N SER A 43 8.66 -3.76 7.66
CA SER A 43 10.05 -4.15 7.95
C SER A 43 10.42 -5.53 7.43
N ASP A 44 9.64 -6.10 6.51
CA ASP A 44 9.91 -7.43 5.95
C ASP A 44 11.15 -7.45 5.05
N THR A 45 11.50 -6.27 4.54
CA THR A 45 12.65 -6.08 3.66
C THR A 45 13.69 -5.20 4.37
N GLY A 46 14.95 -5.27 3.93
CA GLY A 46 15.98 -4.31 4.35
C GLY A 46 15.77 -2.89 3.78
N SER A 47 14.66 -2.63 3.09
CA SER A 47 14.31 -1.33 2.51
C SER A 47 13.18 -0.67 3.31
N ALA A 48 13.20 0.66 3.38
CA ALA A 48 12.12 1.44 3.98
C ALA A 48 10.89 1.40 3.06
N VAL A 49 9.90 0.59 3.42
CA VAL A 49 8.64 0.43 2.68
C VAL A 49 7.49 0.90 3.56
N THR A 50 6.57 1.67 2.97
CA THR A 50 5.39 2.19 3.65
C THR A 50 4.14 1.67 2.94
N LEU A 51 3.26 1.03 3.71
CA LEU A 51 1.88 0.79 3.30
C LEU A 51 1.07 2.06 3.55
N VAL A 52 0.42 2.56 2.50
CA VAL A 52 -0.56 3.62 2.60
C VAL A 52 -1.95 3.02 2.39
N CYS A 53 -2.85 3.25 3.34
CA CYS A 53 -4.20 2.70 3.34
C CYS A 53 -5.23 3.69 3.87
N ASN A 54 -6.51 3.32 3.80
CA ASN A 54 -7.59 4.08 4.40
C ASN A 54 -7.59 3.94 5.93
N ASP A 55 -7.40 5.04 6.65
CA ASP A 55 -7.35 5.10 8.12
C ASP A 55 -8.65 4.61 8.77
N GLU A 56 -9.78 4.89 8.11
CA GLU A 56 -11.11 4.52 8.60
C GLU A 56 -11.67 3.26 7.91
N GLY A 57 -10.87 2.56 7.09
CA GLY A 57 -11.37 1.52 6.18
C GLY A 57 -12.16 0.41 6.89
N LYS A 58 -11.72 -0.02 8.07
CA LYS A 58 -12.44 -1.03 8.87
C LYS A 58 -13.71 -0.47 9.51
N LEU A 59 -13.65 0.77 10.00
CA LEU A 59 -14.80 1.46 10.60
C LEU A 59 -15.91 1.72 9.57
N LEU A 60 -15.52 2.00 8.33
CA LEU A 60 -16.41 2.19 7.19
C LEU A 60 -16.91 0.88 6.58
N GLY A 61 -16.40 -0.27 7.02
CA GLY A 61 -16.76 -1.59 6.47
C GLY A 61 -16.31 -1.78 5.02
N LEU A 62 -15.15 -1.22 4.64
CA LEU A 62 -14.58 -1.46 3.32
C LEU A 62 -14.22 -2.95 3.15
N PRO A 63 -14.27 -3.50 1.91
CA PRO A 63 -14.00 -4.91 1.67
C PRO A 63 -12.63 -5.34 2.22
N LEU A 64 -12.57 -6.52 2.85
CA LEU A 64 -11.30 -7.07 3.31
C LEU A 64 -10.40 -7.41 2.12
N ASN A 65 -9.14 -7.02 2.21
CA ASN A 65 -8.21 -7.09 1.10
C ASN A 65 -7.16 -8.19 1.30
N ARG A 66 -6.28 -8.02 2.30
CA ARG A 66 -5.14 -8.92 2.52
C ARG A 66 -4.73 -8.96 3.99
N PRO A 67 -4.30 -10.13 4.50
CA PRO A 67 -3.74 -10.23 5.84
C PRO A 67 -2.42 -9.46 5.93
N LEU A 68 -2.19 -8.84 7.08
CA LEU A 68 -0.95 -8.17 7.45
C LEU A 68 -0.33 -8.90 8.63
N TRP A 69 1.01 -8.86 8.73
CA TRP A 69 1.78 -9.46 9.83
C TRP A 69 1.35 -10.89 10.18
N ASP A 70 1.38 -11.77 9.17
CA ASP A 70 1.01 -13.18 9.29
C ASP A 70 -0.42 -13.42 9.86
N GLY A 71 -1.34 -12.49 9.57
CA GLY A 71 -2.75 -12.58 9.95
C GLY A 71 -3.08 -11.93 11.29
N ALA A 72 -2.13 -11.23 11.92
CA ALA A 72 -2.42 -10.44 13.13
C ALA A 72 -3.36 -9.26 12.85
N ASP A 73 -3.39 -8.79 11.60
CA ASP A 73 -4.36 -7.80 11.16
C ASP A 73 -4.76 -8.01 9.70
N VAL A 74 -5.71 -7.22 9.21
CA VAL A 74 -6.20 -7.25 7.84
C VAL A 74 -6.33 -5.84 7.29
N LEU A 75 -5.89 -5.62 6.05
CA LEU A 75 -6.25 -4.39 5.37
C LEU A 75 -7.72 -4.43 4.93
N ALA A 76 -8.45 -3.34 5.18
CA ALA A 76 -9.75 -3.06 4.59
C ALA A 76 -9.63 -1.99 3.48
N GLY A 77 -10.20 -2.27 2.31
CA GLY A 77 -10.20 -1.39 1.14
C GLY A 77 -8.90 -1.37 0.32
N PRO A 78 -8.79 -0.45 -0.65
CA PRO A 78 -7.56 -0.24 -1.42
C PRO A 78 -6.40 0.23 -0.55
N GLY A 79 -5.19 -0.15 -0.93
CA GLY A 79 -3.96 0.42 -0.40
C GLY A 79 -2.80 0.23 -1.37
N PHE A 80 -1.68 0.87 -1.11
CA PHE A 80 -0.49 0.72 -1.93
C PHE A 80 0.79 0.72 -1.11
N LEU A 81 1.85 0.12 -1.65
CA LEU A 81 3.19 0.20 -1.07
C LEU A 81 4.06 1.19 -1.84
N ALA A 82 4.71 2.07 -1.11
CA ALA A 82 5.69 3.02 -1.62
C ALA A 82 7.03 2.87 -0.88
N GLY A 83 8.10 3.35 -1.51
CA GLY A 83 9.35 3.60 -0.80
C GLY A 83 9.21 4.80 0.13
N CYS A 84 10.14 4.94 1.08
CA CYS A 84 10.24 6.11 1.94
C CYS A 84 11.71 6.55 2.03
N ASP A 85 11.97 7.85 1.86
CA ASP A 85 13.30 8.42 2.05
C ASP A 85 13.58 8.78 3.52
N ASN A 86 14.81 9.22 3.80
CA ASN A 86 15.24 9.57 5.15
C ASN A 86 14.56 10.83 5.72
N GLU A 87 13.87 11.61 4.88
CA GLU A 87 13.10 12.80 5.26
C GLU A 87 11.62 12.47 5.52
N GLY A 88 11.21 11.23 5.28
CA GLY A 88 9.82 10.77 5.42
C GLY A 88 8.97 11.02 4.18
N ASN A 89 9.55 11.41 3.04
CA ASN A 89 8.79 11.55 1.80
C ASN A 89 8.58 10.17 1.16
N LEU A 90 7.40 9.96 0.58
CA LEU A 90 7.14 8.80 -0.25
C LEU A 90 7.92 8.90 -1.57
N THR A 91 8.52 7.78 -1.95
CA THR A 91 9.33 7.59 -3.16
C THR A 91 8.82 6.39 -3.95
N SER A 92 9.31 6.23 -5.17
CA SER A 92 9.06 5.01 -5.93
C SER A 92 9.54 3.77 -5.15
N LEU A 93 8.72 2.73 -5.12
CA LEU A 93 9.06 1.48 -4.45
C LEU A 93 10.26 0.83 -5.15
N PRO A 94 11.35 0.49 -4.43
CA PRO A 94 12.50 -0.18 -5.04
C PRO A 94 12.10 -1.50 -5.71
N GLN A 95 12.68 -1.81 -6.87
CA GLN A 95 12.29 -3.00 -7.66
C GLN A 95 12.39 -4.31 -6.86
N SER A 96 13.43 -4.46 -6.02
CA SER A 96 13.58 -5.63 -5.15
C SER A 96 12.43 -5.78 -4.14
N ALA A 97 11.94 -4.68 -3.58
CA ALA A 97 10.78 -4.67 -2.70
C ALA A 97 9.48 -4.91 -3.49
N MET A 98 9.35 -4.32 -4.69
CA MET A 98 8.23 -4.55 -5.60
C MET A 98 8.05 -6.05 -5.89
N ASP A 99 9.13 -6.73 -6.28
CA ASP A 99 9.08 -8.16 -6.63
C ASP A 99 8.77 -9.02 -5.39
N PHE A 100 9.39 -8.71 -4.25
CA PHE A 100 9.12 -9.40 -2.99
C PHE A 100 7.66 -9.28 -2.56
N TYR A 101 7.11 -8.05 -2.55
CA TYR A 101 5.75 -7.81 -2.09
C TYR A 101 4.67 -8.25 -3.08
N LYS A 102 4.96 -8.29 -4.39
CA LYS A 102 4.09 -8.92 -5.39
C LYS A 102 3.82 -10.38 -5.04
N GLU A 103 4.85 -11.12 -4.64
CA GLU A 103 4.67 -12.52 -4.22
C GLU A 103 4.08 -12.62 -2.81
N LYS A 104 4.55 -11.81 -1.84
CA LYS A 104 4.02 -11.83 -0.45
C LYS A 104 2.52 -11.55 -0.39
N PHE A 105 2.03 -10.58 -1.17
CA PHE A 105 0.61 -10.20 -1.21
C PHE A 105 -0.14 -10.78 -2.41
N ARG A 106 0.36 -11.88 -2.99
CA ARG A 106 -0.33 -12.58 -4.08
C ARG A 106 -1.66 -13.17 -3.64
N ALA A 107 -1.75 -13.63 -2.40
CA ALA A 107 -2.99 -14.10 -1.79
C ALA A 107 -3.80 -12.92 -1.28
N PHE A 108 -5.08 -12.89 -1.62
CA PHE A 108 -6.05 -11.90 -1.18
C PHE A 108 -7.31 -12.59 -0.67
N ILE A 109 -8.08 -11.88 0.14
CA ILE A 109 -9.34 -12.38 0.70
C ILE A 109 -10.42 -12.29 -0.37
N ILE A 110 -11.18 -13.38 -0.49
CA ILE A 110 -12.41 -13.44 -1.28
C ILE A 110 -13.55 -13.42 -0.26
N GLU A 111 -14.36 -12.36 -0.25
CA GLU A 111 -15.60 -12.36 0.52
C GLU A 111 -16.58 -13.36 -0.14
N ILE A 112 -17.12 -14.29 0.66
CA ILE A 112 -18.08 -15.33 0.25
C ILE A 112 -19.48 -14.92 0.71
#